data_AF-A2DC31-F1
#
_entry.id   AF-A2DC31-F1
#
_cell.length_a   1.000
_cell.length_b   1.000
_cell.length_c   1.000
_cell.angle_alpha   90.00
_cell.angle_beta   90.00
_cell.angle_gamma   90.00
#
_symmetry.space_group_name_H-M   'P 1'
#
loop_
_entity.id
_entity.type
_entity.pdbx_description
1 polymer ?
#
loop_
_entity_poly.entity_id
_entity_poly.type
_entity_poly.pdbx_seq_one_letter_code
_entity_poly.pdbx_strand_id
1 'polypeptide(L)'
;MDSLAGNQPLFKNTEVSNVVYEPYKSKKYRSIEEVDFNNCKLIPVFSEAATNKAMMKLGYQPQDLVQLSGESIDRIPGSEDIRRRIINEMEERRKNAFQKIIEERKNILAQENPPPKPSAQRLGKDYGEIIKEQQRQINVLKRTKEEHISKKNNQLKKIEESDKDAAKRIKEYRKQRNQELAERRAKQEKREKEVYEKLTQEIMQQKLAAEIQRQKFEEEAEMREQNNSLRRLKPKPWKDSLSDNSSVNSKLLQNREKIENEAREKAKQIIEKQNHAIQIAQKRKLDKMKEISTRIKEQDARLAQKQQMLEEKERESVISLINSINNKISKSENILQEQRRSMRKMLKEKHLLLEKKSEEVSQRRQRLELERLSKLNDAINHTDSVADKKRAISELRLSNYQKMNEQLREKAQSVLSQKQKIEEETKAHMSESIEKQNNAIKRSEELQKKRNEELKKRAAVDWEKRKLGSEKARMINLQRQYARQEKAEKTEQRMNQLYEERMERKEQHEIAIEKIKMMRMKMMEEVPDDTKE
;
A
#
# COMPACT_ATOMS: atom_id res chain seq x y z
N MET A 1 -31.87 0.98 35.77
CA MET A 1 -32.63 -0.28 35.73
C MET A 1 -33.00 -0.53 34.28
N ASP A 2 -32.81 -1.77 33.84
CA ASP A 2 -33.08 -2.34 32.51
C ASP A 2 -32.00 -2.19 31.42
N SER A 3 -30.96 -3.03 31.57
CA SER A 3 -30.04 -3.43 30.51
C SER A 3 -30.65 -4.53 29.65
N LEU A 4 -30.95 -4.24 28.39
CA LEU A 4 -31.28 -5.23 27.35
C LEU A 4 -30.05 -5.48 26.46
N ALA A 5 -29.12 -6.29 26.97
CA ALA A 5 -28.02 -6.85 26.19
C ALA A 5 -28.36 -8.31 25.82
N GLY A 6 -29.05 -8.48 24.69
CA GLY A 6 -29.33 -9.79 24.11
C GLY A 6 -28.08 -10.38 23.45
N ASN A 7 -27.29 -11.13 24.23
CA ASN A 7 -26.27 -12.05 23.69
C ASN A 7 -26.98 -13.24 23.03
N GLN A 8 -27.16 -13.21 21.71
CA GLN A 8 -27.46 -14.43 20.96
C GLN A 8 -26.17 -15.19 20.65
N PRO A 9 -26.04 -16.47 21.03
CA PRO A 9 -24.91 -17.30 20.62
C PRO A 9 -24.97 -17.55 19.11
N LEU A 10 -23.92 -17.12 18.39
CA LEU A 10 -23.79 -17.25 16.93
C LEU A 10 -23.53 -18.67 16.43
N PHE A 11 -23.53 -19.66 17.33
CA PHE A 11 -23.32 -21.07 16.99
C PHE A 11 -24.47 -21.91 17.52
N LYS A 12 -25.40 -22.27 16.63
CA LYS A 12 -26.33 -23.36 16.88
C LYS A 12 -25.53 -24.65 16.82
N ASN A 13 -25.37 -25.33 17.96
CA ASN A 13 -24.87 -26.69 18.01
C ASN A 13 -25.76 -27.54 17.08
N THR A 14 -25.21 -27.86 15.92
CA THR A 14 -25.89 -28.72 14.95
C THR A 14 -25.66 -30.14 15.45
N GLU A 15 -26.75 -30.81 15.78
CA GLU A 15 -26.75 -32.20 16.21
C GLU A 15 -25.96 -33.04 15.18
N VAL A 16 -24.87 -33.64 15.64
CA VAL A 16 -24.06 -34.54 14.85
C VAL A 16 -24.89 -35.80 14.63
N SER A 17 -25.68 -35.79 13.56
CA SER A 17 -26.36 -37.00 13.09
C SER A 17 -25.30 -38.07 12.84
N ASN A 18 -25.48 -39.23 13.46
CA ASN A 18 -24.69 -40.42 13.19
C ASN A 18 -24.89 -40.79 11.71
N VAL A 19 -23.98 -40.30 10.85
CA VAL A 19 -23.92 -40.70 9.45
C VAL A 19 -23.54 -42.18 9.44
N VAL A 20 -24.54 -43.03 9.21
CA VAL A 20 -24.34 -44.44 8.89
C VAL A 20 -23.53 -44.46 7.60
N TYR A 21 -22.24 -44.77 7.71
CA TYR A 21 -21.34 -44.91 6.57
C TYR A 21 -21.77 -46.12 5.74
N GLU A 22 -22.55 -45.89 4.68
CA GLU A 22 -22.70 -46.89 3.63
C GLU A 22 -21.30 -47.22 3.05
N PRO A 23 -20.96 -48.49 2.83
CA PRO A 23 -19.67 -48.87 2.26
C PRO A 23 -19.53 -48.26 0.87
N TYR A 24 -18.68 -47.24 0.74
CA TYR A 24 -18.47 -46.50 -0.50
C TYR A 24 -18.13 -47.47 -1.65
N LYS A 25 -18.96 -47.45 -2.70
CA LYS A 25 -18.69 -48.15 -3.96
C LYS A 25 -17.40 -47.57 -4.56
N SER A 26 -16.28 -48.26 -4.41
CA SER A 26 -15.01 -47.88 -5.04
C SER A 26 -14.89 -48.53 -6.41
N LYS A 27 -14.32 -47.80 -7.38
CA LYS A 27 -14.02 -48.34 -8.71
C LYS A 27 -12.54 -48.71 -8.78
N LYS A 28 -12.25 -49.97 -9.11
CA LYS A 28 -10.88 -50.47 -9.25
C LYS A 28 -10.34 -50.08 -10.62
N TYR A 29 -9.13 -49.54 -10.63
CA TYR A 29 -8.36 -49.19 -11.82
C TYR A 29 -7.01 -49.89 -11.75
N ARG A 30 -6.44 -50.26 -12.90
CA ARG A 30 -5.09 -50.79 -12.91
C ARG A 30 -4.10 -49.66 -12.61
N SER A 31 -4.21 -48.55 -13.35
CA SER A 31 -3.29 -47.42 -13.28
C SER A 31 -4.03 -46.08 -13.21
N ILE A 32 -3.35 -45.03 -12.76
CA ILE A 32 -3.85 -43.65 -12.80
C ILE A 32 -4.20 -43.19 -14.22
N GLU A 33 -3.54 -43.73 -15.25
CA GLU A 33 -3.79 -43.38 -16.65
C GLU A 33 -5.15 -43.87 -17.18
N GLU A 34 -5.76 -44.87 -16.52
CA GLU A 34 -7.08 -45.39 -16.89
C GLU A 34 -8.23 -44.58 -16.31
N VAL A 35 -7.94 -43.64 -15.40
CA VAL A 35 -8.95 -42.79 -14.77
C VAL A 35 -9.20 -41.58 -15.65
N ASP A 36 -10.43 -41.42 -16.13
CA ASP A 36 -10.85 -40.18 -16.74
C ASP A 36 -10.97 -39.08 -15.67
N PHE A 37 -10.02 -38.14 -15.70
CA PHE A 37 -9.97 -37.04 -14.74
C PHE A 37 -11.22 -36.14 -14.81
N ASN A 38 -11.93 -36.09 -15.94
CA ASN A 38 -13.14 -35.26 -16.06
C ASN A 38 -14.37 -35.88 -15.38
N ASN A 39 -14.36 -37.20 -15.12
CA ASN A 39 -15.54 -37.93 -14.66
C ASN A 39 -15.25 -38.87 -13.47
N CYS A 40 -14.27 -38.52 -12.63
CA CYS A 40 -13.91 -39.31 -11.46
C CYS A 40 -14.81 -38.97 -10.26
N LYS A 41 -16.00 -39.58 -10.19
CA LYS A 41 -16.99 -39.33 -9.10
C LYS A 41 -16.85 -40.26 -7.90
N LEU A 42 -16.15 -41.38 -8.06
CA LEU A 42 -15.95 -42.39 -7.01
C LEU A 42 -14.47 -42.46 -6.66
N ILE A 43 -14.16 -42.79 -5.40
CA ILE A 43 -12.78 -42.95 -4.92
C ILE A 43 -12.11 -44.07 -5.74
N PRO A 44 -11.05 -43.76 -6.52
CA PRO A 44 -10.37 -44.76 -7.32
C PRO A 44 -9.50 -45.65 -6.44
N VAL A 45 -9.45 -46.94 -6.73
CA VAL A 45 -8.52 -47.89 -6.07
C VAL A 45 -7.57 -48.43 -7.12
N PHE A 46 -6.26 -48.22 -6.95
CA PHE A 46 -5.24 -48.60 -7.92
C PHE A 46 -4.57 -49.92 -7.55
N SER A 47 -4.49 -50.86 -8.50
CA SER A 47 -3.75 -52.12 -8.30
C SER A 47 -2.26 -52.01 -8.66
N GLU A 48 -1.86 -51.05 -9.49
CA GLU A 48 -0.47 -50.87 -9.89
C GLU A 48 0.38 -50.25 -8.76
N ALA A 49 1.44 -50.95 -8.38
CA ALA A 49 2.38 -50.53 -7.34
C ALA A 49 3.07 -49.20 -7.64
N ALA A 50 3.41 -48.94 -8.91
CA ALA A 50 4.05 -47.69 -9.33
C ALA A 50 3.14 -46.46 -9.11
N THR A 51 1.84 -46.59 -9.40
CA THR A 51 0.85 -45.54 -9.14
C THR A 51 0.72 -45.29 -7.62
N ASN A 52 0.57 -46.34 -6.82
CA ASN A 52 0.47 -46.21 -5.36
C ASN A 52 1.72 -45.57 -4.75
N LYS A 53 2.92 -45.95 -5.23
CA LYS A 53 4.20 -45.38 -4.80
C LYS A 53 4.36 -43.92 -5.23
N ALA A 54 3.89 -43.54 -6.42
CA ALA A 54 3.86 -42.15 -6.87
C ALA A 54 2.97 -41.28 -5.96
N MET A 55 1.74 -41.74 -5.66
CA MET A 55 0.81 -41.06 -4.77
C MET A 55 1.39 -40.91 -3.36
N MET A 56 1.96 -41.98 -2.80
CA MET A 56 2.60 -41.96 -1.47
C MET A 56 3.77 -40.97 -1.41
N LYS A 57 4.62 -40.94 -2.45
CA LYS A 57 5.77 -40.02 -2.52
C LYS A 57 5.35 -38.55 -2.64
N LEU A 58 4.26 -38.28 -3.33
CA LEU A 58 3.70 -36.94 -3.49
C LEU A 58 2.80 -36.51 -2.33
N GLY A 59 2.39 -37.44 -1.46
CA GLY A 59 1.50 -37.18 -0.33
C GLY A 59 0.03 -37.03 -0.71
N TYR A 60 -0.40 -37.59 -1.85
CA TYR A 60 -1.80 -37.56 -2.29
C TYR A 60 -2.56 -38.81 -1.84
N GLN A 61 -3.80 -38.63 -1.42
CA GLN A 61 -4.74 -39.71 -1.13
C GLN A 61 -5.69 -39.93 -2.32
N PRO A 62 -6.27 -41.14 -2.49
CA PRO A 62 -7.25 -41.39 -3.54
C PRO A 62 -8.48 -40.47 -3.50
N GLN A 63 -8.86 -40.00 -2.31
CA GLN A 63 -9.96 -39.06 -2.10
C GLN A 63 -9.70 -37.70 -2.77
N ASP A 64 -8.43 -37.28 -2.85
CA ASP A 64 -8.03 -35.99 -3.45
C ASP A 64 -8.25 -35.96 -4.97
N LEU A 65 -8.49 -37.12 -5.58
CA LEU A 65 -8.70 -37.28 -7.02
C LEU A 65 -10.19 -37.22 -7.42
N VAL A 66 -11.08 -37.25 -6.44
CA VAL A 66 -12.54 -37.28 -6.65
C VAL A 66 -13.06 -35.88 -6.93
N GLN A 67 -13.93 -35.78 -7.93
CA GLN A 67 -14.63 -34.54 -8.26
C GLN A 67 -15.61 -34.16 -7.12
N LEU A 68 -15.71 -32.86 -6.82
CA LEU A 68 -16.64 -32.40 -5.80
C LEU A 68 -18.09 -32.76 -6.17
N SER A 69 -18.82 -33.38 -5.24
CA SER A 69 -20.26 -33.63 -5.39
C SER A 69 -21.07 -32.34 -5.27
N GLY A 70 -22.28 -32.31 -5.83
CA GLY A 70 -23.19 -31.15 -5.69
C GLY A 70 -23.44 -30.79 -4.22
N GLU A 71 -23.66 -31.78 -3.36
CA GLU A 71 -23.82 -31.58 -1.92
C GLU A 71 -22.60 -30.95 -1.26
N SER A 72 -21.39 -31.30 -1.71
CA SER A 72 -20.15 -30.71 -1.19
C SER A 72 -20.00 -29.27 -1.63
N ILE A 73 -20.42 -28.96 -2.85
CA ILE A 73 -20.45 -27.61 -3.41
C ILE A 73 -21.42 -26.72 -2.62
N ASP A 74 -22.61 -27.24 -2.29
CA ASP A 74 -23.63 -26.50 -1.54
C ASP A 74 -23.22 -26.17 -0.10
N ARG A 75 -22.34 -26.99 0.49
CA ARG A 75 -21.76 -26.76 1.84
C ARG A 75 -20.68 -25.68 1.87
N ILE A 76 -20.20 -25.18 0.74
CA ILE A 76 -19.17 -24.13 0.71
C ILE A 76 -19.81 -22.79 1.12
N PRO A 77 -19.35 -22.14 2.20
CA PRO A 77 -19.91 -20.86 2.63
C PRO A 77 -19.47 -19.71 1.71
N GLY A 78 -20.31 -18.68 1.57
CA GLY A 78 -19.98 -17.44 0.87
C GLY A 78 -20.95 -17.07 -0.26
N SER A 79 -20.67 -15.96 -0.94
CA SER A 79 -21.43 -15.53 -2.11
C SER A 79 -21.14 -16.42 -3.33
N GLU A 80 -22.03 -16.42 -4.32
CA GLU A 80 -21.93 -17.27 -5.52
C GLU A 80 -20.60 -17.10 -6.27
N ASP A 81 -20.05 -15.89 -6.30
CA ASP A 81 -18.77 -15.62 -6.95
C ASP A 81 -17.59 -16.19 -6.15
N ILE A 82 -17.66 -16.16 -4.82
CA ILE A 82 -16.65 -16.76 -3.94
C ILE A 82 -16.72 -18.29 -4.04
N ARG A 83 -17.93 -18.86 -4.02
CA ARG A 83 -18.15 -20.31 -4.21
C ARG A 83 -17.58 -20.77 -5.54
N ARG A 84 -17.89 -20.10 -6.65
CA ARG A 84 -17.34 -20.43 -7.98
C ARG A 84 -15.82 -20.38 -8.03
N ARG A 85 -15.19 -19.40 -7.38
CA ARG A 85 -13.72 -19.34 -7.29
C ARG A 85 -13.13 -20.51 -6.52
N ILE A 86 -13.71 -20.85 -5.36
CA ILE A 86 -13.25 -21.97 -4.53
C ILE A 86 -13.41 -23.29 -5.31
N ILE A 87 -14.54 -23.51 -5.97
CA ILE A 87 -14.79 -24.71 -6.78
C ILE A 87 -13.74 -24.83 -7.89
N ASN A 88 -13.50 -23.74 -8.64
CA ASN A 88 -12.51 -23.75 -9.71
C ASN A 88 -11.10 -24.04 -9.18
N GLU A 89 -10.71 -23.44 -8.05
CA GLU A 89 -9.42 -23.68 -7.43
C GLU A 89 -9.26 -25.14 -6.96
N MET A 90 -10.29 -25.72 -6.35
CA MET A 90 -10.30 -27.12 -5.94
C MET A 90 -10.19 -28.07 -7.14
N GLU A 91 -10.93 -27.80 -8.21
CA GLU A 91 -10.85 -28.59 -9.45
C GLU A 91 -9.50 -28.45 -10.16
N GLU A 92 -8.89 -27.26 -10.16
CA GLU A 92 -7.53 -27.06 -10.67
C GLU A 92 -6.50 -27.84 -9.85
N ARG A 93 -6.61 -27.81 -8.52
CA ARG A 93 -5.72 -28.60 -7.64
C ARG A 93 -5.86 -30.10 -7.91
N ARG A 94 -7.08 -30.59 -8.09
CA ARG A 94 -7.36 -31.99 -8.45
C ARG A 94 -6.71 -32.37 -9.78
N LYS A 95 -6.92 -31.57 -10.84
CA LYS A 95 -6.30 -31.80 -12.16
C LYS A 95 -4.77 -31.81 -12.09
N ASN A 96 -4.20 -30.87 -11.34
CA ASN A 96 -2.75 -30.81 -11.13
C ASN A 96 -2.21 -32.02 -10.36
N ALA A 97 -2.98 -32.56 -9.40
CA ALA A 97 -2.62 -33.77 -8.68
C ALA A 97 -2.53 -34.97 -9.64
N PHE A 98 -3.53 -35.17 -10.51
CA PHE A 98 -3.51 -36.21 -11.54
C PHE A 98 -2.25 -36.14 -12.41
N GLN A 99 -1.93 -34.95 -12.94
CA GLN A 99 -0.76 -34.77 -13.81
C GLN A 99 0.55 -35.13 -13.10
N LYS A 100 0.72 -34.65 -11.87
CA LYS A 100 1.92 -34.94 -11.07
C LYS A 100 2.06 -36.43 -10.76
N ILE A 101 0.96 -37.11 -10.44
CA ILE A 101 0.98 -38.56 -10.17
C ILE A 101 1.37 -39.32 -11.44
N ILE A 102 0.85 -38.93 -12.61
CA ILE A 102 1.21 -39.54 -13.91
C ILE A 102 2.71 -39.34 -14.21
N GLU A 103 3.23 -38.13 -14.03
CA GLU A 103 4.64 -37.82 -14.26
C GLU A 103 5.55 -38.62 -13.31
N GLU A 104 5.22 -38.64 -12.02
CA GLU A 104 6.03 -39.34 -11.03
C GLU A 104 5.96 -40.86 -11.20
N ARG A 105 4.81 -41.40 -11.60
CA ARG A 105 4.68 -42.80 -12.02
C ARG A 105 5.65 -43.12 -13.17
N LYS A 106 5.72 -42.28 -14.20
CA LYS A 106 6.65 -42.48 -15.34
C LYS A 106 8.10 -42.46 -14.87
N ASN A 107 8.45 -41.60 -13.93
CA ASN A 107 9.78 -41.55 -13.32
C ASN A 107 10.11 -42.85 -12.56
N ILE A 108 9.15 -43.39 -11.79
CA ILE A 108 9.32 -44.64 -11.05
C ILE A 108 9.51 -45.81 -12.02
N LEU A 109 8.69 -45.91 -13.06
CA LEU A 109 8.81 -46.98 -14.07
C LEU A 109 10.15 -46.93 -14.81
N ALA A 110 10.66 -45.73 -15.13
CA ALA A 110 11.96 -45.56 -15.77
C ALA A 110 13.14 -45.94 -14.85
N GLN A 111 12.98 -45.84 -13.53
CA GLN A 111 13.98 -46.27 -12.56
C GLN A 111 13.97 -47.78 -12.33
N GLU A 112 12.79 -48.38 -12.29
CA GLU A 112 12.62 -49.82 -12.05
C GLU A 112 12.98 -50.66 -13.29
N ASN A 113 12.80 -50.11 -14.49
CA ASN A 113 13.22 -50.72 -15.76
C ASN A 113 14.26 -49.83 -16.47
N PRO A 114 15.52 -49.77 -16.00
CA PRO A 114 16.55 -49.03 -16.70
C PRO A 114 16.77 -49.66 -18.09
N PRO A 115 16.96 -48.87 -19.16
CA PRO A 115 17.23 -49.40 -20.49
C PRO A 115 18.42 -50.38 -20.44
N PRO A 116 18.39 -51.48 -21.22
CA PRO A 116 19.43 -52.49 -21.20
C PRO A 116 20.78 -51.80 -21.44
N LYS A 117 21.67 -51.89 -20.45
CA LYS A 117 23.03 -51.36 -20.54
C LYS A 117 23.68 -51.98 -21.78
N PRO A 118 24.25 -51.19 -22.71
CA PRO A 118 24.90 -51.74 -23.89
C PRO A 118 25.97 -52.73 -23.42
N SER A 119 25.80 -53.99 -23.84
CA SER A 119 26.68 -55.09 -23.47
C SER A 119 28.10 -54.75 -23.91
N ALA A 120 29.04 -54.90 -22.97
CA ALA A 120 30.46 -54.62 -23.14
C ALA A 120 31.16 -55.71 -23.97
N GLN A 121 30.65 -56.00 -25.18
CA GLN A 121 31.25 -56.92 -26.13
C GLN A 121 31.44 -56.20 -27.46
N ARG A 122 32.61 -55.58 -27.62
CA ARG A 122 33.40 -55.36 -28.85
C ARG A 122 34.41 -54.24 -28.60
N LEU A 123 35.36 -54.48 -27.69
CA LEU A 123 36.60 -53.70 -27.60
C LEU A 123 37.65 -54.41 -28.44
N GLY A 124 37.68 -54.10 -29.73
CA GLY A 124 38.59 -54.76 -30.64
C GLY A 124 38.54 -54.21 -32.06
N LYS A 125 38.59 -52.88 -32.20
CA LYS A 125 39.16 -52.09 -33.32
C LYS A 125 38.72 -50.63 -33.17
N ASP A 126 39.65 -49.71 -33.41
CA ASP A 126 39.50 -48.25 -33.52
C ASP A 126 39.11 -47.41 -32.28
N TYR A 127 40.04 -47.35 -31.33
CA TYR A 127 40.08 -46.28 -30.31
C TYR A 127 40.04 -44.85 -30.91
N GLY A 128 40.52 -44.66 -32.13
CA GLY A 128 40.51 -43.37 -32.82
C GLY A 128 39.11 -42.89 -33.22
N GLU A 129 38.22 -43.79 -33.62
CA GLU A 129 36.83 -43.45 -33.93
C GLU A 129 36.01 -43.17 -32.67
N ILE A 130 36.25 -43.92 -31.59
CA ILE A 130 35.58 -43.70 -30.30
C ILE A 130 35.92 -42.31 -29.73
N ILE A 131 37.17 -41.87 -29.83
CA ILE A 131 37.58 -40.53 -29.38
C ILE A 131 36.94 -39.45 -30.26
N LYS A 132 36.89 -39.63 -31.59
CA LYS A 132 36.22 -38.70 -32.50
C LYS A 132 34.72 -38.60 -32.23
N GLU A 133 34.07 -39.72 -31.94
CA GLU A 133 32.64 -39.77 -31.64
C GLU A 133 32.32 -39.16 -30.26
N GLN A 134 33.14 -39.42 -29.24
CA GLN A 134 33.02 -38.71 -27.96
C GLN A 134 33.21 -37.21 -28.11
N GLN A 135 34.17 -36.76 -28.94
CA GLN A 135 34.37 -35.34 -29.21
C GLN A 135 33.17 -34.72 -29.94
N ARG A 136 32.54 -35.44 -30.88
CA ARG A 136 31.29 -35.02 -31.54
C ARG A 136 30.16 -34.87 -30.53
N GLN A 137 29.97 -35.84 -29.63
CA GLN A 137 28.95 -35.78 -28.59
C GLN A 137 29.17 -34.61 -27.62
N ILE A 138 30.42 -34.36 -27.21
CA ILE A 138 30.78 -33.19 -26.38
C ILE A 138 30.45 -31.88 -27.11
N ASN A 139 30.74 -31.79 -28.40
CA ASN A 139 30.44 -30.60 -29.19
C ASN A 139 28.94 -30.37 -29.36
N VAL A 140 28.15 -31.44 -29.55
CA VAL A 140 26.68 -31.38 -29.57
C VAL A 140 26.13 -30.92 -28.22
N LEU A 141 26.67 -31.43 -27.11
CA LEU A 141 26.29 -31.00 -25.76
C LEU A 141 26.66 -29.54 -25.48
N LYS A 142 27.79 -29.06 -25.99
CA LYS A 142 28.18 -27.64 -25.90
C LYS A 142 27.22 -26.75 -26.68
N ARG A 143 26.92 -27.10 -27.95
CA ARG A 143 25.96 -26.36 -28.79
C ARG A 143 24.56 -26.31 -28.17
N THR A 144 24.06 -27.44 -27.67
CA THR A 144 22.74 -27.49 -27.02
C THR A 144 22.70 -26.66 -25.74
N LYS A 145 23.78 -26.66 -24.92
CA LYS A 145 23.89 -25.75 -23.77
C LYS A 145 23.93 -24.28 -24.17
N GLU A 146 24.70 -23.93 -25.19
CA GLU A 146 24.79 -22.56 -25.72
C GLU A 146 23.43 -22.08 -26.24
N GLU A 147 22.70 -22.92 -26.98
CA GLU A 147 21.33 -22.63 -27.40
C GLU A 147 20.39 -22.44 -26.22
N HIS A 148 20.49 -23.27 -25.17
CA HIS A 148 19.68 -23.13 -23.97
C HIS A 148 19.95 -21.82 -23.23
N ILE A 149 21.23 -21.43 -23.12
CA ILE A 149 21.65 -20.15 -22.54
C ILE A 149 21.13 -19.00 -23.39
N SER A 150 21.25 -19.08 -24.72
CA SER A 150 20.75 -18.05 -25.64
C SER A 150 19.22 -17.89 -25.54
N LYS A 151 18.47 -19.00 -25.49
CA LYS A 151 17.00 -18.98 -25.30
C LYS A 151 16.62 -18.34 -23.96
N LYS A 152 17.32 -18.69 -22.87
CA LYS A 152 17.10 -18.10 -21.54
C LYS A 152 17.40 -16.60 -21.53
N ASN A 153 18.51 -16.17 -22.13
CA ASN A 153 18.87 -14.75 -22.24
C ASN A 153 17.84 -13.95 -23.06
N ASN A 154 17.33 -14.53 -24.15
CA ASN A 154 16.26 -13.91 -24.94
C ASN A 154 14.94 -13.81 -24.16
N GLN A 155 14.60 -14.81 -23.33
CA GLN A 155 13.44 -14.72 -22.43
C GLN A 155 13.62 -13.63 -21.37
N LEU A 156 14.82 -13.52 -20.77
CA LEU A 156 15.12 -12.46 -19.81
C LEU A 156 14.98 -11.06 -20.42
N LYS A 157 15.47 -10.86 -21.65
CA LYS A 157 15.29 -9.58 -22.37
C LYS A 157 13.81 -9.25 -22.59
N LYS A 158 12.98 -10.23 -22.98
CA LYS A 158 11.52 -10.04 -23.12
C LYS A 158 10.84 -9.66 -21.80
N ILE A 159 11.29 -10.24 -20.68
CA ILE A 159 10.79 -9.90 -19.34
C ILE A 159 11.20 -8.47 -18.99
N GLU A 160 12.45 -8.07 -19.22
CA GLU A 160 12.91 -6.70 -18.98
C GLU A 160 12.15 -5.65 -19.81
N GLU A 161 11.84 -5.95 -21.07
CA GLU A 161 11.02 -5.09 -21.93
C GLU A 161 9.59 -4.97 -21.40
N SER A 162 8.97 -6.10 -21.03
CA SER A 162 7.65 -6.12 -20.40
C SER A 162 7.61 -5.32 -19.09
N ASP A 163 8.63 -5.44 -18.25
CA ASP A 163 8.74 -4.71 -16.98
C ASP A 163 8.92 -3.20 -17.20
N LYS A 164 9.69 -2.80 -18.23
CA LYS A 164 9.81 -1.40 -18.64
C LYS A 164 8.45 -0.83 -19.06
N ASP A 165 7.66 -1.59 -19.82
CA ASP A 165 6.34 -1.15 -20.26
C ASP A 165 5.30 -1.16 -19.14
N ALA A 166 5.38 -2.10 -18.21
CA ALA A 166 4.59 -2.07 -16.98
C ALA A 166 4.92 -0.83 -16.13
N ALA A 167 6.20 -0.49 -15.98
CA ALA A 167 6.65 0.69 -15.26
C ALA A 167 6.15 2.00 -15.91
N LYS A 168 6.15 2.08 -17.26
CA LYS A 168 5.55 3.21 -17.99
C LYS A 168 4.06 3.33 -17.71
N ARG A 169 3.30 2.23 -17.80
CA ARG A 169 1.86 2.20 -17.50
C ARG A 169 1.56 2.64 -16.07
N ILE A 170 2.33 2.17 -15.09
CA ILE A 170 2.19 2.59 -13.68
C ILE A 170 2.46 4.08 -13.52
N LYS A 171 3.49 4.62 -14.19
CA LYS A 171 3.82 6.05 -14.15
C LYS A 171 2.71 6.91 -14.75
N GLU A 172 2.12 6.46 -15.86
CA GLU A 172 1.01 7.14 -16.52
C GLU A 172 -0.27 7.11 -15.68
N TYR A 173 -0.60 5.96 -15.08
CA TYR A 173 -1.71 5.83 -14.15
C TYR A 173 -1.56 6.74 -12.92
N ARG A 174 -0.35 6.84 -12.35
CA ARG A 174 -0.06 7.79 -11.26
C ARG A 174 -0.26 9.24 -11.68
N LYS A 175 0.13 9.60 -12.91
CA LYS A 175 -0.07 10.95 -13.47
C LYS A 175 -1.57 11.26 -13.60
N GLN A 176 -2.35 10.36 -14.17
CA GLN A 176 -3.81 10.50 -14.31
C GLN A 176 -4.49 10.62 -12.94
N ARG A 177 -4.16 9.75 -11.98
CA ARG A 177 -4.72 9.80 -10.63
C ARG A 177 -4.39 11.10 -9.90
N ASN A 178 -3.18 11.62 -10.07
CA ASN A 178 -2.79 12.91 -9.48
C ASN A 178 -3.53 14.09 -10.12
N GLN A 179 -3.79 14.03 -11.44
CA GLN A 179 -4.64 15.01 -12.13
C GLN A 179 -6.07 14.96 -11.61
N GLU A 180 -6.67 13.78 -11.49
CA GLU A 180 -8.02 13.60 -10.94
C GLU A 180 -8.14 14.14 -9.51
N LEU A 181 -7.14 13.87 -8.65
CA LEU A 181 -7.11 14.39 -7.28
C LEU A 181 -6.96 15.92 -7.25
N ALA A 182 -6.18 16.50 -8.16
CA ALA A 182 -6.06 17.95 -8.29
C ALA A 182 -7.38 18.60 -8.73
N GLU A 183 -8.07 18.00 -9.70
CA GLU A 183 -9.39 18.45 -10.14
C GLU A 183 -10.44 18.35 -9.04
N ARG A 184 -10.45 17.26 -8.26
CA ARG A 184 -11.35 17.11 -7.10
C ARG A 184 -11.09 18.20 -6.05
N ARG A 185 -9.81 18.50 -5.76
CA ARG A 185 -9.44 19.60 -4.85
C ARG A 185 -9.89 20.96 -5.38
N ALA A 186 -9.67 21.23 -6.67
CA ALA A 186 -10.12 22.48 -7.29
C ALA A 186 -11.66 22.64 -7.27
N LYS A 187 -12.40 21.54 -7.52
CA LYS A 187 -13.87 21.53 -7.41
C LYS A 187 -14.34 21.75 -5.97
N GLN A 188 -13.66 21.15 -4.99
CA GLN A 188 -13.96 21.35 -3.58
C GLN A 188 -13.68 22.80 -3.15
N GLU A 189 -12.52 23.36 -3.52
CA GLU A 189 -12.17 24.75 -3.24
C GLU A 189 -13.18 25.73 -3.86
N LYS A 190 -13.67 25.44 -5.08
CA LYS A 190 -14.73 26.23 -5.72
C LYS A 190 -16.04 26.19 -4.92
N ARG A 191 -16.47 25.00 -4.47
CA ARG A 191 -17.66 24.85 -3.63
C ARG A 191 -17.51 25.57 -2.28
N GLU A 192 -16.33 25.49 -1.67
CA GLU A 192 -16.04 26.20 -0.42
C GLU A 192 -16.09 27.72 -0.61
N LYS A 193 -15.58 28.25 -1.73
CA LYS A 193 -15.69 29.67 -2.10
C LYS A 193 -17.15 30.09 -2.29
N GLU A 194 -17.94 29.31 -3.02
CA GLU A 194 -19.37 29.58 -3.24
C GLU A 194 -20.17 29.58 -1.92
N VAL A 195 -19.87 28.65 -1.01
CA VAL A 195 -20.49 28.60 0.33
C VAL A 195 -20.08 29.81 1.16
N TYR A 196 -18.80 30.19 1.14
CA TYR A 196 -18.31 31.36 1.87
C TYR A 196 -18.92 32.66 1.34
N GLU A 197 -19.07 32.79 0.03
CA GLU A 197 -19.70 33.95 -0.61
C GLU A 197 -21.19 34.06 -0.25
N LYS A 198 -21.94 32.95 -0.30
CA LYS A 198 -23.34 32.91 0.15
C LYS A 198 -23.49 33.30 1.63
N LEU A 199 -22.64 32.76 2.49
CA LEU A 199 -22.64 33.11 3.91
C LEU A 199 -22.34 34.60 4.13
N THR A 200 -21.43 35.16 3.34
CA THR A 200 -21.08 36.59 3.41
C THR A 200 -22.26 37.47 2.96
N GLN A 201 -22.96 37.08 1.90
CA GLN A 201 -24.18 37.76 1.45
C GLN A 201 -25.30 37.70 2.51
N GLU A 202 -25.50 36.53 3.13
CA GLU A 202 -26.50 36.34 4.18
C GLU A 202 -26.21 37.22 5.41
N ILE A 203 -24.94 37.28 5.86
CA ILE A 203 -24.52 38.18 6.94
C ILE A 203 -24.79 39.65 6.57
N MET A 204 -24.52 40.03 5.32
CA MET A 204 -24.78 41.40 4.85
C MET A 204 -26.28 41.73 4.84
N GLN A 205 -27.13 40.80 4.40
CA GLN A 205 -28.58 40.96 4.44
C GLN A 205 -29.12 41.04 5.87
N GLN A 206 -28.60 40.21 6.79
CA GLN A 206 -28.98 40.27 8.21
C GLN A 206 -28.59 41.62 8.85
N LYS A 207 -27.41 42.14 8.53
CA LYS A 207 -26.99 43.48 8.98
C LYS A 207 -27.90 44.58 8.44
N LEU A 208 -28.24 44.53 7.16
CA LEU A 208 -29.16 45.50 6.55
C LEU A 208 -30.55 45.43 7.19
N ALA A 209 -31.08 44.24 7.43
CA ALA A 209 -32.37 44.04 8.09
C ALA A 209 -32.37 44.57 9.54
N ALA A 210 -31.27 44.35 10.28
CA ALA A 210 -31.10 44.88 11.63
C ALA A 210 -31.05 46.43 11.64
N GLU A 211 -30.38 47.03 10.65
CA GLU A 211 -30.32 48.49 10.50
C GLU A 211 -31.69 49.09 10.20
N ILE A 212 -32.47 48.48 9.30
CA ILE A 212 -33.85 48.88 9.01
C ILE A 212 -34.71 48.79 10.27
N GLN A 213 -34.57 47.74 11.09
CA GLN A 213 -35.29 47.65 12.36
C GLN A 213 -34.88 48.77 13.33
N ARG A 214 -33.59 49.08 13.41
CA ARG A 214 -33.08 50.16 14.26
C ARG A 214 -33.67 51.52 13.86
N GLN A 215 -33.71 51.83 12.56
CA GLN A 215 -34.33 53.04 12.03
C GLN A 215 -35.81 53.12 12.37
N LYS A 216 -36.56 52.01 12.20
CA LYS A 216 -37.98 51.96 12.60
C LYS A 216 -38.19 52.23 14.09
N PHE A 217 -37.31 51.71 14.96
CA PHE A 217 -37.38 52.00 16.40
C PHE A 217 -37.07 53.46 16.72
N GLU A 218 -36.11 54.07 16.02
CA GLU A 218 -35.78 55.49 16.17
C GLU A 218 -36.92 56.39 15.68
N GLU A 219 -37.51 56.12 14.51
CA GLU A 219 -38.70 56.82 14.00
C GLU A 219 -39.89 56.70 14.96
N GLU A 220 -40.14 55.50 15.51
CA GLU A 220 -41.21 55.30 16.50
C GLU A 220 -40.94 56.06 17.80
N ALA A 221 -39.67 56.13 18.23
CA ALA A 221 -39.27 56.91 19.40
C ALA A 221 -39.46 58.42 19.17
N GLU A 222 -39.06 58.94 18.00
CA GLU A 222 -39.27 60.34 17.61
C GLU A 222 -40.76 60.68 17.52
N MET A 223 -41.57 59.80 16.93
CA MET A 223 -43.03 59.98 16.87
C MET A 223 -43.66 59.98 18.28
N ARG A 224 -43.18 59.12 19.19
CA ARG A 224 -43.61 59.15 20.60
C ARG A 224 -43.19 60.43 21.29
N GLU A 225 -41.99 60.93 21.03
CA GLU A 225 -41.47 62.16 21.60
C GLU A 225 -42.23 63.39 21.10
N GLN A 226 -42.50 63.48 19.79
CA GLN A 226 -43.37 64.51 19.20
C GLN A 226 -44.78 64.45 19.77
N ASN A 227 -45.37 63.26 19.88
CA ASN A 227 -46.71 63.10 20.48
C ASN A 227 -46.72 63.50 21.97
N ASN A 228 -45.66 63.20 22.72
CA ASN A 228 -45.48 63.66 24.09
C ASN A 228 -45.31 65.19 24.16
N SER A 229 -44.60 65.80 23.22
CA SER A 229 -44.44 67.26 23.12
C SER A 229 -45.76 67.96 22.78
N LEU A 230 -46.57 67.39 21.89
CA LEU A 230 -47.93 67.85 21.61
C LEU A 230 -48.85 67.73 22.83
N ARG A 231 -48.69 66.68 23.65
CA ARG A 231 -49.40 66.55 24.93
C ARG A 231 -48.96 67.62 25.95
N ARG A 232 -47.72 68.10 25.90
CA ARG A 232 -47.21 69.20 26.74
C ARG A 232 -47.68 70.60 26.29
N LEU A 233 -48.21 70.73 25.07
CA LEU A 233 -48.75 71.98 24.52
C LEU A 233 -50.26 72.16 24.70
N LYS A 234 -50.96 71.23 25.36
CA LYS A 234 -52.34 71.50 25.79
C LYS A 234 -52.33 72.63 26.83
N PRO A 235 -53.15 73.69 26.67
CA PRO A 235 -53.21 74.80 27.61
C PRO A 235 -53.58 74.28 29.00
N LYS A 236 -52.85 74.74 30.03
CA LYS A 236 -53.34 74.73 31.40
C LYS A 236 -54.68 75.49 31.40
N PRO A 237 -55.81 74.90 31.84
CA PRO A 237 -56.95 75.72 32.21
C PRO A 237 -56.51 76.63 33.36
N TRP A 238 -56.60 77.94 33.14
CA TRP A 238 -56.50 78.93 34.19
C TRP A 238 -57.62 78.66 35.20
N LYS A 239 -57.21 78.57 36.47
CA LYS A 239 -58.10 78.49 37.62
C LYS A 239 -58.82 79.81 37.76
N ASP A 240 -60.11 79.77 38.10
CA ASP A 240 -60.61 80.67 39.13
C ASP A 240 -61.72 80.03 39.94
N SER A 241 -61.70 80.42 41.22
CA SER A 241 -62.63 80.13 42.31
C SER A 241 -62.47 78.78 43.03
N LEU A 242 -62.47 78.92 44.37
CA LEU A 242 -62.70 77.92 45.43
C LEU A 242 -61.44 77.13 45.82
N SER A 243 -60.76 77.50 46.92
CA SER A 243 -61.22 77.23 48.31
C SER A 243 -61.78 75.81 48.38
N ASP A 244 -61.00 74.90 48.96
CA ASP A 244 -61.27 73.46 49.11
C ASP A 244 -61.04 72.57 47.88
N ASN A 245 -59.79 72.45 47.40
CA ASN A 245 -59.45 71.34 46.48
C ASN A 245 -57.98 70.88 46.46
N SER A 246 -57.29 70.92 47.62
CA SER A 246 -56.00 70.24 47.82
C SER A 246 -56.07 68.71 47.58
N SER A 247 -57.29 68.15 47.54
CA SER A 247 -57.58 66.75 47.19
C SER A 247 -57.38 66.42 45.69
N VAL A 248 -57.64 67.35 44.76
CA VAL A 248 -57.70 67.03 43.31
C VAL A 248 -56.34 67.12 42.61
N ASN A 249 -55.49 68.08 42.98
CA ASN A 249 -54.11 68.15 42.45
C ASN A 249 -53.21 67.02 43.00
N SER A 250 -53.44 66.60 44.25
CA SER A 250 -52.82 65.41 44.82
C SER A 250 -53.21 64.14 44.04
N LYS A 251 -54.51 63.99 43.70
CA LYS A 251 -54.99 62.86 42.88
C LYS A 251 -54.41 62.84 41.46
N LEU A 252 -54.21 63.99 40.82
CA LEU A 252 -53.59 64.07 39.48
C LEU A 252 -52.10 63.74 39.49
N LEU A 253 -51.35 64.21 40.50
CA LEU A 253 -49.95 63.83 40.70
C LEU A 253 -49.81 62.34 41.02
N GLN A 254 -50.65 61.81 41.90
CA GLN A 254 -50.71 60.38 42.20
C GLN A 254 -51.07 59.54 40.96
N ASN A 255 -51.98 60.00 40.10
CA ASN A 255 -52.31 59.31 38.86
C ASN A 255 -51.16 59.36 37.85
N ARG A 256 -50.45 60.49 37.74
CA ARG A 256 -49.27 60.59 36.87
C ARG A 256 -48.12 59.70 37.37
N GLU A 257 -47.88 59.69 38.67
CA GLU A 257 -46.89 58.83 39.30
C GLU A 257 -47.25 57.35 39.14
N LYS A 258 -48.54 56.97 39.26
CA LYS A 258 -49.02 55.63 38.92
C LYS A 258 -48.76 55.28 37.45
N ILE A 259 -49.07 56.16 36.51
CA ILE A 259 -48.83 55.93 35.07
C ILE A 259 -47.33 55.82 34.76
N GLU A 260 -46.49 56.66 35.35
CA GLU A 260 -45.03 56.60 35.18
C GLU A 260 -44.46 55.32 35.81
N ASN A 261 -44.96 54.89 36.96
CA ASN A 261 -44.57 53.63 37.59
C ASN A 261 -45.04 52.42 36.78
N GLU A 262 -46.26 52.43 36.23
CA GLU A 262 -46.74 51.41 35.31
C GLU A 262 -45.92 51.36 34.02
N ALA A 263 -45.51 52.52 33.48
CA ALA A 263 -44.65 52.58 32.30
C ALA A 263 -43.23 52.05 32.60
N ARG A 264 -42.68 52.37 33.78
CA ARG A 264 -41.40 51.83 34.25
C ARG A 264 -41.47 50.31 34.44
N GLU A 265 -42.54 49.79 35.03
CA GLU A 265 -42.75 48.34 35.19
C GLU A 265 -42.90 47.65 33.83
N LYS A 266 -43.66 48.23 32.89
CA LYS A 266 -43.75 47.70 31.52
C LYS A 266 -42.39 47.71 30.81
N ALA A 267 -41.59 48.77 30.98
CA ALA A 267 -40.25 48.84 30.42
C ALA A 267 -39.31 47.78 31.02
N LYS A 268 -39.35 47.57 32.35
CA LYS A 268 -38.61 46.48 33.01
C LYS A 268 -39.02 45.12 32.46
N GLN A 269 -40.31 44.85 32.33
CA GLN A 269 -40.81 43.59 31.75
C GLN A 269 -40.36 43.39 30.30
N ILE A 270 -40.27 44.46 29.50
CA ILE A 270 -39.74 44.38 28.12
C ILE A 270 -38.24 44.05 28.14
N ILE A 271 -37.46 44.71 28.99
CA ILE A 271 -36.02 44.44 29.13
C ILE A 271 -35.77 43.01 29.61
N GLU A 272 -36.55 42.54 30.59
CA GLU A 272 -36.48 41.14 31.06
C GLU A 272 -36.81 40.14 29.95
N LYS A 273 -37.87 40.40 29.16
CA LYS A 273 -38.22 39.56 28.00
C LYS A 273 -37.11 39.55 26.94
N GLN A 274 -36.49 40.71 26.66
CA GLN A 274 -35.35 40.81 25.74
C GLN A 274 -34.13 40.04 26.26
N ASN A 275 -33.78 40.22 27.54
CA ASN A 275 -32.67 39.49 28.16
C ASN A 275 -32.91 37.98 28.15
N HIS A 276 -34.13 37.53 28.45
CA HIS A 276 -34.50 36.12 28.37
C HIS A 276 -34.39 35.58 26.93
N ALA A 277 -34.83 36.35 25.93
CA ALA A 277 -34.67 35.97 24.52
C ALA A 277 -33.19 35.86 24.09
N ILE A 278 -32.35 36.79 24.56
CA ILE A 278 -30.89 36.75 24.33
C ILE A 278 -30.28 35.50 24.97
N GLN A 279 -30.64 35.17 26.21
CA GLN A 279 -30.17 33.96 26.89
C GLN A 279 -30.58 32.68 26.14
N ILE A 280 -31.83 32.61 25.65
CA ILE A 280 -32.29 31.49 24.81
C ILE A 280 -31.46 31.39 23.53
N ALA A 281 -31.22 32.51 22.84
CA ALA A 281 -30.43 32.52 21.61
C ALA A 281 -28.98 32.07 21.85
N GLN A 282 -28.35 32.52 22.94
CA GLN A 282 -27.01 32.09 23.35
C GLN A 282 -26.96 30.60 23.67
N LYS A 283 -27.96 30.08 24.41
CA LYS A 283 -28.07 28.66 24.72
C LYS A 283 -28.21 27.81 23.44
N ARG A 284 -29.09 28.22 22.51
CA ARG A 284 -29.24 27.55 21.20
C ARG A 284 -27.93 27.56 20.39
N LYS A 285 -27.17 28.65 20.44
CA LYS A 285 -25.86 28.74 19.77
C LYS A 285 -24.84 27.78 20.40
N LEU A 286 -24.81 27.70 21.73
CA LEU A 286 -23.95 26.77 22.46
C LEU A 286 -24.29 25.31 22.15
N ASP A 287 -25.57 24.96 22.11
CA ASP A 287 -26.04 23.61 21.80
C ASP A 287 -25.67 23.21 20.36
N LYS A 288 -25.84 24.12 19.38
CA LYS A 288 -25.36 23.92 18.01
C LYS A 288 -23.85 23.73 17.93
N MET A 289 -23.06 24.49 18.69
CA MET A 289 -21.60 24.30 18.73
C MET A 289 -21.22 22.95 19.33
N LYS A 290 -21.93 22.48 20.36
CA LYS A 290 -21.72 21.14 20.94
C LYS A 290 -22.04 20.05 19.92
N GLU A 291 -23.14 20.19 19.18
CA GLU A 291 -23.51 19.25 18.10
C GLU A 291 -22.47 19.21 16.97
N ILE A 292 -21.96 20.37 16.55
CA ILE A 292 -20.89 20.42 15.54
C ILE A 292 -19.61 19.76 16.09
N SER A 293 -19.26 20.00 17.36
CA SER A 293 -18.10 19.39 18.01
C SER A 293 -18.21 17.87 18.10
N THR A 294 -19.40 17.32 18.43
CA THR A 294 -19.61 15.86 18.44
C THR A 294 -19.53 15.27 17.05
N ARG A 295 -20.11 15.92 16.03
CA ARG A 295 -20.00 15.49 14.62
C ARG A 295 -18.54 15.47 14.13
N ILE A 296 -17.73 16.47 14.50
CA ILE A 296 -16.30 16.50 14.16
C ILE A 296 -15.58 15.32 14.83
N LYS A 297 -15.81 15.09 16.13
CA LYS A 297 -15.21 13.94 16.84
C LYS A 297 -15.59 12.60 16.22
N GLU A 298 -16.84 12.43 15.81
CA GLU A 298 -17.30 11.23 15.11
C GLU A 298 -16.64 11.07 13.73
N GLN A 299 -16.46 12.16 12.98
CA GLN A 299 -15.75 12.13 11.70
C GLN A 299 -14.28 11.77 11.88
N ASP A 300 -13.60 12.35 12.87
CA ASP A 300 -12.22 12.04 13.19
C ASP A 300 -12.05 10.58 13.62
N ALA A 301 -12.99 10.05 14.43
CA ALA A 301 -13.01 8.64 14.81
C ALA A 301 -13.18 7.71 13.58
N ARG A 302 -14.08 8.06 12.65
CA ARG A 302 -14.26 7.31 11.39
C ARG A 302 -13.02 7.37 10.49
N LEU A 303 -12.32 8.51 10.45
CA LEU A 303 -11.08 8.65 9.71
C LEU A 303 -9.95 7.82 10.33
N ALA A 304 -9.81 7.84 11.66
CA ALA A 304 -8.85 7.03 12.39
C ALA A 304 -9.08 5.53 12.16
N GLN A 305 -10.35 5.07 12.22
CA GLN A 305 -10.70 3.68 11.94
C GLN A 305 -10.39 3.28 10.48
N LYS A 306 -10.68 4.15 9.51
CA LYS A 306 -10.30 3.90 8.10
C LYS A 306 -8.79 3.82 7.91
N GLN A 307 -8.03 4.64 8.63
CA GLN A 307 -6.58 4.62 8.58
C GLN A 307 -6.02 3.31 9.18
N GLN A 308 -6.55 2.86 10.32
CA GLN A 308 -6.20 1.56 10.90
C GLN A 308 -6.47 0.40 9.93
N MET A 309 -7.65 0.36 9.29
CA MET A 309 -7.95 -0.68 8.31
C MET A 309 -7.03 -0.66 7.08
N LEU A 310 -6.56 0.53 6.66
CA LEU A 310 -5.60 0.64 5.57
C LEU A 310 -4.21 0.13 6.00
N GLU A 311 -3.77 0.49 7.20
CA GLU A 311 -2.51 0.00 7.77
C GLU A 311 -2.53 -1.53 7.97
N GLU A 312 -3.64 -2.10 8.42
CA GLU A 312 -3.83 -3.55 8.51
C GLU A 312 -3.75 -4.23 7.15
N LYS A 313 -4.43 -3.70 6.13
CA LYS A 313 -4.35 -4.23 4.75
C LYS A 313 -2.94 -4.14 4.16
N GLU A 314 -2.23 -3.06 4.43
CA GLU A 314 -0.83 -2.92 4.01
C GLU A 314 0.06 -3.94 4.72
N ARG A 315 -0.12 -4.14 6.04
CA ARG A 315 0.59 -5.18 6.81
C ARG A 315 0.31 -6.58 6.27
N GLU A 316 -0.94 -6.93 6.00
CA GLU A 316 -1.32 -8.22 5.41
C GLU A 316 -0.69 -8.42 4.02
N SER A 317 -0.70 -7.39 3.18
CA SER A 317 -0.05 -7.44 1.86
C SER A 317 1.46 -7.65 1.97
N VAL A 318 2.11 -7.02 2.94
CA VAL A 318 3.55 -7.20 3.20
C VAL A 318 3.84 -8.61 3.71
N ILE A 319 3.04 -9.12 4.65
CA ILE A 319 3.18 -10.50 5.16
C ILE A 319 3.01 -11.52 4.03
N SER A 320 2.01 -11.34 3.16
CA SER A 320 1.78 -12.19 1.99
C SER A 320 2.98 -12.19 1.03
N LEU A 321 3.57 -11.01 0.77
CA LEU A 321 4.76 -10.88 -0.05
C LEU A 321 5.98 -11.58 0.58
N ILE A 322 6.20 -11.40 1.89
CA ILE A 322 7.27 -12.06 2.64
C ILE A 322 7.13 -13.58 2.55
N ASN A 323 5.92 -14.11 2.74
CA ASN A 323 5.67 -15.55 2.63
C ASN A 323 5.92 -16.08 1.21
N SER A 324 5.54 -15.30 0.18
CA SER A 324 5.84 -15.64 -1.22
C SER A 324 7.35 -15.70 -1.50
N ILE A 325 8.11 -14.73 -0.97
CA ILE A 325 9.57 -14.67 -1.09
C ILE A 325 10.21 -15.86 -0.36
N ASN A 326 9.82 -16.13 0.89
CA ASN A 326 10.34 -17.24 1.67
C ASN A 326 10.08 -18.59 0.98
N ASN A 327 8.89 -18.80 0.42
CA ASN A 327 8.58 -19.99 -0.37
C ASN A 327 9.49 -20.14 -1.61
N LYS A 328 9.84 -19.04 -2.28
CA LYS A 328 10.78 -19.06 -3.41
C LYS A 328 12.21 -19.38 -2.95
N ILE A 329 12.63 -18.80 -1.83
CA ILE A 329 13.94 -19.08 -1.21
C ILE A 329 14.04 -20.56 -0.86
N SER A 330 13.07 -21.12 -0.11
CA SER A 330 13.08 -22.54 0.27
C SER A 330 13.08 -23.48 -0.95
N LYS A 331 12.34 -23.15 -2.02
CA LYS A 331 12.41 -23.91 -3.27
C LYS A 331 13.81 -23.86 -3.91
N SER A 332 14.44 -22.70 -3.93
CA SER A 332 15.79 -22.54 -4.47
C SER A 332 16.85 -23.27 -3.65
N GLU A 333 16.72 -23.27 -2.31
CA GLU A 333 17.59 -23.99 -1.40
C GLU A 333 17.48 -25.51 -1.59
N ASN A 334 16.27 -26.03 -1.75
CA ASN A 334 16.04 -27.44 -2.04
C ASN A 334 16.71 -27.87 -3.36
N ILE A 335 16.58 -27.06 -4.42
CA ILE A 335 17.24 -27.30 -5.72
C ILE A 335 18.77 -27.30 -5.55
N LEU A 336 19.33 -26.32 -4.84
CA LEU A 336 20.77 -26.24 -4.56
C LEU A 336 21.26 -27.44 -3.73
N GLN A 337 20.47 -27.88 -2.75
CA GLN A 337 20.80 -29.04 -1.92
C GLN A 337 20.79 -30.32 -2.75
N GLU A 338 19.84 -30.47 -3.68
CA GLU A 338 19.76 -31.61 -4.59
C GLU A 338 20.95 -31.62 -5.58
N GLN A 339 21.31 -30.47 -6.13
CA GLN A 339 22.52 -30.31 -6.95
C GLN A 339 23.80 -30.69 -6.18
N ARG A 340 23.93 -30.25 -4.92
CA ARG A 340 25.05 -30.64 -4.05
C ARG A 340 25.09 -32.14 -3.78
N ARG A 341 23.94 -32.78 -3.55
CA ARG A 341 23.84 -34.25 -3.37
C ARG A 341 24.26 -34.99 -4.65
N SER A 342 23.79 -34.54 -5.81
CA SER A 342 24.17 -35.09 -7.11
C SER A 342 25.68 -34.99 -7.36
N MET A 343 26.26 -33.81 -7.11
CA MET A 343 27.71 -33.59 -7.26
C MET A 343 28.53 -34.47 -6.32
N ARG A 344 28.09 -34.64 -5.06
CA ARG A 344 28.75 -35.56 -4.10
C ARG A 344 28.70 -37.02 -4.57
N LYS A 345 27.59 -37.47 -5.16
CA LYS A 345 27.49 -38.82 -5.75
C LYS A 345 28.48 -38.99 -6.89
N MET A 346 28.53 -38.04 -7.82
CA MET A 346 29.48 -38.06 -8.95
C MET A 346 30.94 -38.09 -8.47
N LEU A 347 31.28 -37.29 -7.45
CA LEU A 347 32.64 -37.27 -6.89
C LEU A 347 33.00 -38.61 -6.22
N LYS A 348 32.06 -39.24 -5.50
CA LYS A 348 32.25 -40.58 -4.91
C LYS A 348 32.46 -41.65 -6.00
N GLU A 349 31.65 -41.64 -7.05
CA GLU A 349 31.81 -42.56 -8.18
C GLU A 349 33.16 -42.36 -8.87
N LYS A 350 33.57 -41.11 -9.10
CA LYS A 350 34.90 -40.78 -9.65
C LYS A 350 36.02 -41.31 -8.77
N HIS A 351 35.91 -41.15 -7.44
CA HIS A 351 36.91 -41.67 -6.50
C HIS A 351 37.00 -43.20 -6.58
N LEU A 352 35.87 -43.91 -6.55
CA LEU A 352 35.83 -45.36 -6.66
C LEU A 352 36.45 -45.87 -7.97
N LEU A 353 36.25 -45.14 -9.07
CA LEU A 353 36.81 -45.48 -10.37
C LEU A 353 38.33 -45.27 -10.42
N LEU A 354 38.84 -44.24 -9.73
CA LEU A 354 40.28 -44.02 -9.56
C LEU A 354 40.92 -45.10 -8.69
N GLU A 355 40.23 -45.51 -7.62
CA GLU A 355 40.67 -46.58 -6.71
C GLU A 355 40.79 -47.91 -7.47
N LYS A 356 39.75 -48.31 -8.22
CA LYS A 356 39.80 -49.50 -9.11
C LYS A 356 40.94 -49.44 -10.12
N LYS A 357 41.16 -48.29 -10.77
CA LYS A 357 42.29 -48.11 -11.70
C LYS A 357 43.63 -48.25 -10.98
N SER A 358 43.74 -47.77 -9.75
CA SER A 358 44.97 -47.91 -8.96
C SER A 358 45.23 -49.37 -8.58
N GLU A 359 44.19 -50.13 -8.23
CA GLU A 359 44.26 -51.56 -7.96
C GLU A 359 44.64 -52.35 -9.22
N GLU A 360 44.03 -52.06 -10.37
CA GLU A 360 44.38 -52.67 -11.65
C GLU A 360 45.85 -52.45 -12.01
N VAL A 361 46.36 -51.22 -11.79
CA VAL A 361 47.79 -50.91 -11.98
C VAL A 361 48.67 -51.70 -11.02
N SER A 362 48.25 -51.84 -9.75
CA SER A 362 48.96 -52.64 -8.75
C SER A 362 49.00 -54.12 -9.12
N GLN A 363 47.86 -54.71 -9.49
CA GLN A 363 47.76 -56.11 -9.95
C GLN A 363 48.59 -56.34 -11.22
N ARG A 364 48.57 -55.40 -12.15
CA ARG A 364 49.41 -55.48 -13.36
C ARG A 364 50.90 -55.44 -13.01
N ARG A 365 51.32 -54.63 -12.04
CA ARG A 365 52.71 -54.63 -11.54
C ARG A 365 53.08 -55.99 -10.95
N GLN A 366 52.23 -56.56 -10.09
CA GLN A 366 52.46 -57.88 -9.50
C GLN A 366 52.56 -58.99 -10.56
N ARG A 367 51.68 -58.98 -11.58
CA ARG A 367 51.75 -59.95 -12.69
C ARG A 367 53.05 -59.84 -13.47
N LEU A 368 53.45 -58.62 -13.82
CA LEU A 368 54.70 -58.37 -14.52
C LEU A 368 55.91 -58.80 -13.68
N GLU A 369 55.84 -58.63 -12.36
CA GLU A 369 56.89 -59.07 -11.43
C GLU A 369 56.99 -60.59 -11.34
N LEU A 370 55.86 -61.30 -11.23
CA LEU A 370 55.80 -62.76 -11.28
C LEU A 370 56.29 -63.31 -12.63
N GLU A 371 55.90 -62.69 -13.75
CA GLU A 371 56.38 -63.04 -15.08
C GLU A 371 57.90 -62.82 -15.19
N ARG A 372 58.42 -61.75 -14.58
CA ARG A 372 59.85 -61.46 -14.52
C ARG A 372 60.60 -62.50 -13.69
N LEU A 373 60.05 -62.94 -12.56
CA LEU A 373 60.60 -63.99 -11.72
C LEU A 373 60.55 -65.37 -12.41
N SER A 374 59.47 -65.69 -13.11
CA SER A 374 59.35 -66.91 -13.93
C SER A 374 60.42 -66.94 -15.02
N LYS A 375 60.54 -65.85 -15.80
CA LYS A 375 61.59 -65.73 -16.82
C LYS A 375 63.01 -65.76 -16.24
N LEU A 376 63.19 -65.27 -15.01
CA LEU A 376 64.46 -65.38 -14.30
C LEU A 376 64.76 -66.84 -13.92
N ASN A 377 63.75 -67.59 -13.48
CA ASN A 377 63.85 -69.01 -13.13
C ASN A 377 64.11 -69.89 -14.37
N ASP A 378 63.46 -69.58 -15.49
CA ASP A 378 63.71 -70.22 -16.79
C ASP A 378 65.12 -69.91 -17.32
N ALA A 379 65.61 -68.69 -17.07
CA ALA A 379 66.98 -68.27 -17.37
C ALA A 379 68.05 -68.77 -16.38
N ILE A 380 67.65 -69.43 -15.28
CA ILE A 380 68.54 -70.13 -14.34
C ILE A 380 68.72 -71.60 -14.75
N ASN A 381 67.73 -72.23 -15.41
CA ASN A 381 67.82 -73.63 -15.89
C ASN A 381 68.54 -73.80 -17.24
N HIS A 382 68.71 -72.73 -17.99
CA HIS A 382 69.69 -72.68 -19.06
C HIS A 382 70.67 -71.59 -18.71
N THR A 383 71.88 -71.97 -18.27
CA THR A 383 73.15 -71.50 -18.86
C THR A 383 74.38 -71.85 -18.04
N ASP A 384 75.23 -72.70 -18.61
CA ASP A 384 76.66 -72.41 -18.67
C ASP A 384 76.89 -71.54 -19.91
N SER A 385 77.66 -70.44 -19.76
CA SER A 385 77.99 -69.43 -20.80
C SER A 385 77.06 -68.20 -20.94
N VAL A 386 76.71 -67.50 -19.83
CA VAL A 386 75.91 -66.25 -19.87
C VAL A 386 76.43 -65.08 -19.01
N ALA A 387 77.58 -65.22 -18.33
CA ALA A 387 78.12 -64.17 -17.45
C ALA A 387 78.38 -62.82 -18.18
N ASP A 388 78.92 -62.86 -19.40
CA ASP A 388 79.26 -61.64 -20.15
C ASP A 388 78.05 -61.00 -20.84
N LYS A 389 77.07 -61.82 -21.28
CA LYS A 389 75.79 -61.32 -21.83
C LYS A 389 74.89 -60.74 -20.73
N LYS A 390 74.95 -61.26 -19.49
CA LYS A 390 74.22 -60.70 -18.33
C LYS A 390 74.74 -59.32 -17.93
N ARG A 391 76.05 -59.05 -18.01
CA ARG A 391 76.60 -57.70 -17.76
C ARG A 391 76.13 -56.69 -18.81
N ALA A 392 76.26 -57.01 -20.10
CA ALA A 392 75.81 -56.13 -21.18
C ALA A 392 74.30 -55.84 -21.14
N ILE A 393 73.45 -56.84 -20.84
CA ILE A 393 72.00 -56.67 -20.70
C ILE A 393 71.65 -55.86 -19.44
N SER A 394 72.40 -56.02 -18.35
CA SER A 394 72.18 -55.28 -17.10
C SER A 394 72.54 -53.80 -17.26
N GLU A 395 73.65 -53.51 -17.94
CA GLU A 395 74.06 -52.14 -18.30
C GLU A 395 73.06 -51.48 -19.25
N LEU A 396 72.57 -52.19 -20.27
CA LEU A 396 71.54 -51.69 -21.18
C LEU A 396 70.21 -51.41 -20.45
N ARG A 397 69.82 -52.28 -19.50
CA ARG A 397 68.63 -52.09 -18.67
C ARG A 397 68.78 -50.91 -17.71
N LEU A 398 69.95 -50.74 -17.11
CA LEU A 398 70.24 -49.61 -16.22
C LEU A 398 70.21 -48.29 -17.01
N SER A 399 70.83 -48.27 -18.19
CA SER A 399 70.79 -47.12 -19.10
C SER A 399 69.36 -46.78 -19.55
N ASN A 400 68.55 -47.78 -19.93
CA ASN A 400 67.16 -47.56 -20.30
C ASN A 400 66.29 -47.11 -19.13
N TYR A 401 66.55 -47.61 -17.92
CA TYR A 401 65.86 -47.15 -16.70
C TYR A 401 66.21 -45.71 -16.35
N GLN A 402 67.48 -45.33 -16.48
CA GLN A 402 67.92 -43.94 -16.31
C GLN A 402 67.26 -43.02 -17.34
N LYS A 403 67.27 -43.38 -18.63
CA LYS A 403 66.56 -42.62 -19.68
C LYS A 403 65.06 -42.49 -19.42
N MET A 404 64.40 -43.55 -18.96
CA MET A 404 62.98 -43.51 -18.62
C MET A 404 62.70 -42.61 -17.41
N ASN A 405 63.57 -42.62 -16.40
CA ASN A 405 63.45 -41.73 -15.24
C ASN A 405 63.73 -40.26 -15.62
N GLU A 406 64.68 -40.01 -16.51
CA GLU A 406 64.93 -38.68 -17.10
C GLU A 406 63.65 -38.17 -17.77
N GLN A 407 63.04 -38.97 -18.65
CA GLN A 407 61.78 -38.62 -19.33
C GLN A 407 60.61 -38.41 -18.35
N LEU A 408 60.54 -39.18 -17.26
CA LEU A 408 59.53 -38.99 -16.22
C LEU A 408 59.75 -37.70 -15.44
N ARG A 409 61.00 -37.33 -15.16
CA ARG A 409 61.36 -36.05 -14.53
C ARG A 409 61.02 -34.87 -15.45
N GLU A 410 61.35 -34.94 -16.73
CA GLU A 410 60.99 -33.93 -17.72
C GLU A 410 59.48 -33.76 -17.84
N LYS A 411 58.72 -34.87 -17.89
CA LYS A 411 57.25 -34.83 -17.89
C LYS A 411 56.70 -34.23 -16.60
N ALA A 412 57.26 -34.58 -15.44
CA ALA A 412 56.84 -34.02 -14.16
C ALA A 412 57.10 -32.51 -14.08
N GLN A 413 58.26 -32.05 -14.56
CA GLN A 413 58.59 -30.62 -14.64
C GLN A 413 57.67 -29.87 -15.62
N SER A 414 57.35 -30.48 -16.77
CA SER A 414 56.40 -29.92 -17.73
C SER A 414 54.98 -29.79 -17.16
N VAL A 415 54.50 -30.82 -16.44
CA VAL A 415 53.19 -30.79 -15.76
C VAL A 415 53.17 -29.75 -14.65
N LEU A 416 54.25 -29.62 -13.87
CA LEU A 416 54.39 -28.56 -12.85
C LEU A 416 54.33 -27.17 -13.48
N SER A 417 55.03 -26.95 -14.59
CA SER A 417 55.03 -25.68 -15.32
C SER A 417 53.65 -25.35 -15.89
N GLN A 418 52.93 -26.34 -16.44
CA GLN A 418 51.55 -26.17 -16.89
C GLN A 418 50.59 -25.87 -15.73
N LYS A 419 50.76 -26.56 -14.59
CA LYS A 419 49.95 -26.30 -13.39
C LYS A 419 50.15 -24.86 -12.89
N GLN A 420 51.39 -24.38 -12.85
CA GLN A 420 51.70 -22.99 -12.49
C GLN A 420 51.05 -22.00 -13.45
N LYS A 421 51.13 -22.22 -14.77
CA LYS A 421 50.42 -21.38 -15.76
C LYS A 421 48.90 -21.33 -15.51
N ILE A 422 48.27 -22.47 -15.27
CA ILE A 422 46.83 -22.51 -14.98
C ILE A 422 46.50 -21.80 -13.66
N GLU A 423 47.34 -21.95 -12.64
CA GLU A 423 47.19 -21.23 -11.36
C GLU A 423 47.35 -19.70 -11.54
N GLU A 424 48.26 -19.25 -12.39
CA GLU A 424 48.43 -17.83 -12.74
C GLU A 424 47.25 -17.29 -13.54
N GLU A 425 46.77 -18.01 -14.55
CA GLU A 425 45.59 -17.65 -15.36
C GLU A 425 44.32 -17.59 -14.49
N THR A 426 44.14 -18.53 -13.57
CA THR A 426 42.99 -18.52 -12.66
C THR A 426 43.07 -17.39 -11.63
N LYS A 427 44.27 -17.06 -11.12
CA LYS A 427 44.47 -15.86 -10.29
C LYS A 427 44.17 -14.58 -11.07
N ALA A 428 44.63 -14.46 -12.31
CA ALA A 428 44.35 -13.30 -13.16
C ALA A 428 42.85 -13.13 -13.44
N HIS A 429 42.14 -14.23 -13.73
CA HIS A 429 40.69 -14.19 -13.94
C HIS A 429 39.94 -13.82 -12.65
N MET A 430 40.39 -14.31 -11.49
CA MET A 430 39.80 -13.90 -10.20
C MET A 430 40.05 -12.41 -9.92
N SER A 431 41.25 -11.89 -10.16
CA SER A 431 41.53 -10.46 -9.98
C SER A 431 40.68 -9.58 -10.90
N GLU A 432 40.51 -9.97 -12.18
CA GLU A 432 39.67 -9.24 -13.12
C GLU A 432 38.18 -9.28 -12.70
N SER A 433 37.71 -10.42 -12.18
CA SER A 433 36.35 -10.55 -11.64
C SER A 433 36.14 -9.65 -10.42
N ILE A 434 37.10 -9.58 -9.51
CA ILE A 434 37.06 -8.72 -8.32
C ILE A 434 37.06 -7.24 -8.75
N GLU A 435 37.88 -6.87 -9.73
CA GLU A 435 37.93 -5.51 -10.26
C GLU A 435 36.59 -5.10 -10.90
N LYS A 436 35.98 -5.97 -11.70
CA LYS A 436 34.64 -5.76 -12.27
C LYS A 436 33.58 -5.57 -11.19
N GLN A 437 33.63 -6.37 -10.12
CA GLN A 437 32.72 -6.25 -8.99
C GLN A 437 32.90 -4.92 -8.24
N ASN A 438 34.15 -4.52 -7.97
CA ASN A 438 34.47 -3.25 -7.33
C ASN A 438 34.02 -2.05 -8.18
N ASN A 439 34.20 -2.12 -9.51
CA ASN A 439 33.72 -1.09 -10.43
C ASN A 439 32.18 -1.00 -10.47
N ALA A 440 31.48 -2.14 -10.37
CA ALA A 440 30.02 -2.17 -10.27
C ALA A 440 29.53 -1.54 -8.95
N ILE A 441 30.22 -1.83 -7.83
CA ILE A 441 29.93 -1.23 -6.52
C ILE A 441 30.11 0.29 -6.58
N LYS A 442 31.25 0.78 -7.08
CA LYS A 442 31.51 2.23 -7.25
C LYS A 442 30.44 2.92 -8.09
N ARG A 443 30.05 2.34 -9.23
CA ARG A 443 28.96 2.89 -10.08
C ARG A 443 27.62 2.94 -9.34
N SER A 444 27.31 1.92 -8.54
CA SER A 444 26.09 1.90 -7.73
C SER A 444 26.09 3.01 -6.67
N GLU A 445 27.22 3.21 -5.98
CA GLU A 445 27.40 4.26 -4.97
C GLU A 445 27.27 5.66 -5.61
N GLU A 446 27.88 5.89 -6.78
CA GLU A 446 27.75 7.14 -7.53
C GLU A 446 26.31 7.43 -7.95
N LEU A 447 25.58 6.42 -8.43
CA LEU A 447 24.15 6.55 -8.78
C LEU A 447 23.30 6.86 -7.55
N GLN A 448 23.59 6.22 -6.42
CA GLN A 448 22.91 6.49 -5.16
C GLN A 448 23.18 7.92 -4.66
N LYS A 449 24.43 8.39 -4.77
CA LYS A 449 24.80 9.77 -4.46
C LYS A 449 24.05 10.78 -5.35
N LYS A 450 24.04 10.57 -6.67
CA LYS A 450 23.29 11.42 -7.62
C LYS A 450 21.79 11.44 -7.31
N ARG A 451 21.20 10.29 -7.02
CA ARG A 451 19.77 10.19 -6.64
C ARG A 451 19.48 10.95 -5.34
N ASN A 452 20.36 10.87 -4.35
CA ASN A 452 20.21 11.59 -3.09
C ASN A 452 20.35 13.11 -3.28
N GLU A 453 21.28 13.55 -4.13
CA GLU A 453 21.42 14.96 -4.50
C GLU A 453 20.18 15.49 -5.24
N GLU A 454 19.60 14.72 -6.17
CA GLU A 454 18.34 15.07 -6.82
C GLU A 454 17.17 15.16 -5.83
N LEU A 455 17.08 14.23 -4.88
CA LEU A 455 16.06 14.27 -3.83
C LEU A 455 16.21 15.51 -2.94
N LYS A 456 17.45 15.87 -2.56
CA LYS A 456 17.72 17.11 -1.82
C LYS A 456 17.31 18.34 -2.62
N LYS A 457 17.63 18.40 -3.92
CA LYS A 457 17.19 19.51 -4.80
C LYS A 457 15.67 19.61 -4.90
N ARG A 458 14.97 18.48 -5.07
CA ARG A 458 13.49 18.46 -5.08
C ARG A 458 12.89 18.91 -3.76
N ALA A 459 13.43 18.41 -2.64
CA ALA A 459 12.99 18.81 -1.32
C ALA A 459 13.19 20.31 -1.06
N ALA A 460 14.29 20.90 -1.55
CA ALA A 460 14.53 22.34 -1.47
C ALA A 460 13.49 23.14 -2.27
N VAL A 461 13.21 22.74 -3.52
CA VAL A 461 12.17 23.39 -4.35
C VAL A 461 10.79 23.29 -3.71
N ASP A 462 10.43 22.12 -3.17
CA ASP A 462 9.13 21.93 -2.51
C ASP A 462 9.01 22.75 -1.23
N TRP A 463 10.10 22.87 -0.46
CA TRP A 463 10.17 23.74 0.71
C TRP A 463 9.98 25.22 0.33
N GLU A 464 10.65 25.68 -0.72
CA GLU A 464 10.54 27.05 -1.21
C GLU A 464 9.12 27.37 -1.72
N LYS A 465 8.49 26.43 -2.44
CA LYS A 465 7.08 26.55 -2.83
C LYS A 465 6.14 26.65 -1.63
N ARG A 466 6.36 25.84 -0.58
CA ARG A 466 5.58 25.91 0.66
C ARG A 466 5.77 27.24 1.38
N LYS A 467 7.02 27.75 1.41
CA LYS A 467 7.35 29.05 1.99
C LYS A 467 6.63 30.17 1.24
N LEU A 468 6.76 30.23 -0.08
CA LEU A 468 6.06 31.22 -0.93
C LEU A 468 4.53 31.12 -0.80
N GLY A 469 3.99 29.90 -0.72
CA GLY A 469 2.56 29.68 -0.48
C GLY A 469 2.10 30.24 0.88
N SER A 470 2.91 30.04 1.92
CA SER A 470 2.66 30.58 3.27
C SER A 470 2.74 32.10 3.30
N GLU A 471 3.74 32.70 2.65
CA GLU A 471 3.89 34.15 2.52
C GLU A 471 2.73 34.77 1.74
N LYS A 472 2.32 34.16 0.63
CA LYS A 472 1.15 34.61 -0.14
C LYS A 472 -0.14 34.53 0.69
N ALA A 473 -0.32 33.47 1.47
CA ALA A 473 -1.46 33.35 2.38
C ALA A 473 -1.44 34.43 3.48
N ARG A 474 -0.27 34.76 4.03
CA ARG A 474 -0.10 35.87 4.98
C ARG A 474 -0.46 37.21 4.33
N MET A 475 0.01 37.48 3.12
CA MET A 475 -0.31 38.70 2.37
C MET A 475 -1.81 38.84 2.10
N ILE A 476 -2.48 37.76 1.68
CA ILE A 476 -3.93 37.75 1.47
C ILE A 476 -4.67 38.03 2.78
N ASN A 477 -4.24 37.44 3.90
CA ASN A 477 -4.85 37.69 5.20
C ASN A 477 -4.65 39.15 5.66
N LEU A 478 -3.47 39.72 5.42
CA LEU A 478 -3.18 41.12 5.72
C LEU A 478 -4.06 42.07 4.86
N GLN A 479 -4.18 41.80 3.56
CA GLN A 479 -5.09 42.54 2.67
C GLN A 479 -6.55 42.45 3.15
N ARG A 480 -6.99 41.27 3.61
CA ARG A 480 -8.33 41.09 4.19
C ARG A 480 -8.51 41.88 5.49
N GLN A 481 -7.47 42.02 6.30
CA GLN A 481 -7.52 42.85 7.51
C GLN A 481 -7.66 44.33 7.16
N TYR A 482 -6.84 44.84 6.23
CA TYR A 482 -6.97 46.22 5.74
C TYR A 482 -8.35 46.49 5.13
N ALA A 483 -8.87 45.58 4.29
CA ALA A 483 -10.20 45.74 3.72
C ALA A 483 -11.32 45.73 4.78
N ARG A 484 -11.12 45.05 5.92
CA ARG A 484 -12.05 45.11 7.06
C ARG A 484 -11.95 46.43 7.81
N GLN A 485 -10.73 46.95 8.01
CA GLN A 485 -10.49 48.26 8.63
C GLN A 485 -11.10 49.38 7.79
N GLU A 486 -10.83 49.41 6.49
CA GLU A 486 -11.38 50.40 5.56
C GLU A 486 -12.92 50.39 5.55
N LYS A 487 -13.54 49.19 5.59
CA LYS A 487 -15.00 49.07 5.72
C LYS A 487 -15.50 49.60 7.06
N ALA A 488 -14.77 49.37 8.15
CA ALA A 488 -15.13 49.89 9.46
C ALA A 488 -15.05 51.42 9.49
N GLU A 489 -13.96 52.00 8.97
CA GLU A 489 -13.78 53.46 8.82
C GLU A 489 -14.87 54.10 7.97
N LYS A 490 -15.22 53.50 6.82
CA LYS A 490 -16.34 53.98 5.99
C LYS A 490 -17.68 53.90 6.71
N THR A 491 -17.88 52.88 7.54
CA THR A 491 -19.10 52.75 8.35
C THR A 491 -19.13 53.81 9.44
N GLU A 492 -18.00 54.08 10.09
CA GLU A 492 -17.84 55.13 11.09
C GLU A 492 -18.05 56.53 10.51
N GLN A 493 -17.46 56.82 9.34
CA GLN A 493 -17.70 58.07 8.60
C GLN A 493 -19.18 58.26 8.27
N ARG A 494 -19.86 57.21 7.80
CA ARG A 494 -21.30 57.26 7.52
C ARG A 494 -22.13 57.50 8.79
N MET A 495 -21.75 56.87 9.91
CA MET A 495 -22.40 57.11 11.20
C MET A 495 -22.22 58.56 11.66
N ASN A 496 -21.04 59.14 11.45
CA ASN A 496 -20.75 60.54 11.77
C ASN A 496 -21.55 61.50 10.88
N GLN A 497 -21.64 61.24 9.57
CA GLN A 497 -22.48 62.03 8.66
C GLN A 497 -23.96 61.99 9.06
N LEU A 498 -24.49 60.81 9.38
CA LEU A 498 -25.87 60.69 9.88
C LEU A 498 -26.07 61.44 11.20
N TYR A 499 -25.04 61.51 12.05
CA TYR A 499 -25.08 62.28 13.28
C TYR A 499 -25.11 63.79 13.00
N GLU A 500 -24.26 64.28 12.10
CA GLU A 500 -24.26 65.68 11.64
C GLU A 500 -25.61 66.07 11.01
N GLU A 501 -26.14 65.26 10.09
CA GLU A 501 -27.46 65.48 9.48
C GLU A 501 -28.59 65.54 10.54
N ARG A 502 -28.52 64.70 11.57
CA ARG A 502 -29.49 64.73 12.69
C ARG A 502 -29.36 66.03 13.49
N MET A 503 -28.14 66.52 13.71
CA MET A 503 -27.91 67.77 14.43
C MET A 503 -28.42 68.98 13.61
N GLU A 504 -28.14 69.02 12.30
CA GLU A 504 -28.66 70.05 11.40
C GLU A 504 -30.19 70.05 11.35
N ARG A 505 -30.83 68.87 11.28
CA ARG A 505 -32.30 68.78 11.33
C ARG A 505 -32.88 69.28 12.65
N LYS A 506 -32.21 69.02 13.78
CA LYS A 506 -32.62 69.56 15.08
C LYS A 506 -32.53 71.08 15.10
N GLU A 507 -31.44 71.64 14.62
CA GLU A 507 -31.24 73.09 14.52
C GLU A 507 -32.29 73.75 13.61
N GLN A 508 -32.55 73.17 12.42
CA GLN A 508 -33.62 73.64 11.53
C GLN A 508 -35.00 73.58 12.19
N HIS A 509 -35.26 72.53 12.96
CA HIS A 509 -36.52 72.39 13.69
C HIS A 509 -36.66 73.46 14.79
N GLU A 510 -35.59 73.75 15.54
CA GLU A 510 -35.54 74.82 16.54
C GLU A 510 -35.81 76.19 15.90
N ILE A 511 -35.14 76.50 14.77
CA ILE A 511 -35.37 77.73 14.00
C ILE A 511 -36.84 77.83 13.55
N ALA A 512 -37.42 76.74 13.06
CA ALA A 512 -38.83 76.72 12.63
C ALA A 512 -39.79 76.97 13.80
N ILE A 513 -39.54 76.36 14.97
CA ILE A 513 -40.31 76.61 16.20
C ILE A 513 -40.22 78.09 16.58
N GLU A 514 -39.03 78.68 16.53
CA GLU A 514 -38.81 80.08 16.88
C GLU A 514 -39.52 81.04 15.92
N LYS A 515 -39.51 80.73 14.61
CA LYS A 515 -40.27 81.47 13.59
C LYS A 515 -41.79 81.41 13.84
N ILE A 516 -42.32 80.24 14.21
CA ILE A 516 -43.74 80.08 14.57
C ILE A 516 -44.07 80.90 15.82
N LYS A 517 -43.21 80.89 16.85
CA LYS A 517 -43.39 81.72 18.05
C LYS A 517 -43.44 83.21 17.69
N MET A 518 -42.54 83.68 16.84
CA MET A 518 -42.54 85.08 16.38
C MET A 518 -43.80 85.45 15.59
N MET A 519 -44.26 84.60 14.67
CA MET A 519 -45.54 84.85 13.97
C MET A 519 -46.71 84.91 14.94
N ARG A 520 -46.73 84.02 15.94
CA ARG A 520 -47.78 84.02 16.97
C ARG A 520 -47.76 85.28 17.82
N MET A 521 -46.58 85.81 18.16
CA MET A 521 -46.49 87.10 18.87
C MET A 521 -47.01 88.25 18.00
N LYS A 522 -46.63 88.31 16.72
CA LYS A 522 -47.16 89.31 15.78
C LYS A 522 -48.68 89.24 15.62
N MET A 523 -49.23 88.03 15.51
CA MET A 523 -50.69 87.86 15.44
C MET A 523 -51.41 88.27 16.73
N MET A 524 -50.75 88.20 17.90
CA MET A 524 -51.33 88.72 19.15
C MET A 524 -51.21 90.24 19.27
N GLU A 525 -50.27 90.88 18.56
CA GLU A 525 -50.22 92.35 18.42
C GLU A 525 -51.28 92.89 17.45
N GLU A 526 -51.75 92.06 16.50
CA GLU A 526 -52.76 92.43 15.48
C GLU A 526 -54.21 92.10 15.87
N VAL A 527 -54.48 91.58 17.08
CA VAL A 527 -55.87 91.38 17.56
C VAL A 527 -56.47 92.76 17.91
N PRO A 528 -57.52 93.23 17.21
CA PRO A 528 -58.21 94.46 17.56
C PRO A 528 -58.87 94.32 18.93
N ASP A 529 -58.64 95.31 19.77
CA ASP A 529 -59.12 95.41 21.15
C ASP A 529 -60.61 95.78 21.17
N ASP A 530 -61.47 94.90 20.63
CA ASP A 530 -62.93 95.08 20.55
C ASP A 530 -63.67 94.69 21.85
N THR A 531 -62.97 94.69 23.00
CA THR A 531 -63.58 94.48 24.33
C THR A 531 -63.53 95.73 25.22
N LYS A 532 -63.61 96.91 24.60
CA LYS A 532 -63.96 98.17 25.27
C LYS A 532 -65.34 98.65 24.84
N GLU A 533 -66.38 98.03 25.39
CA GLU A 533 -67.67 98.67 25.66
C GLU A 533 -68.34 98.05 26.88
#